data_AF-A0A180G3F0-F1
#
_entry.id   AF-A0A180G3F0-F1
#
_cell.length_a   1.000
_cell.length_b   1.000
_cell.length_c   1.000
_cell.angle_alpha   90.00
_cell.angle_beta   90.00
_cell.angle_gamma   90.00
#
_symmetry.space_group_name_H-M   'P 1'
#
loop_
_entity.id
_entity.type
_entity.pdbx_description
1 polymer ?
#
loop_
_entity_poly.entity_id
_entity_poly.type
_entity_poly.pdbx_seq_one_letter_code
_entity_poly.pdbx_strand_id
1 'polypeptide(L)'
;MTPEEENLRELFGLDFTIEKLTGPNFWRWRNGILKGLARLGLDDLVLSANSAMPHDEDFKLKKKRAALFIMVHLDRENGSRFVEELGRFEPKELWADICAYYASPTRANAFDLIRRLDAIRFVEGSIQESITEFRDTFSLLRQVSRSFFDPKTLEVHWIVFIRMRLPVCLSDVGSSMIKRNQLADISLDNFLLELEGEVRRQERGHQLGLAPAVQCIRKTAPQS
;
A
#
# COMPACT_ATOMS: atom_id res chain seq x y z
N MET A 1 -12.46 0.31 25.23
CA MET A 1 -13.44 0.66 24.19
C MET A 1 -14.36 1.68 24.81
N THR A 2 -14.43 2.90 24.29
CA THR A 2 -15.25 3.97 24.85
C THR A 2 -16.66 3.96 24.24
N PRO A 3 -17.68 4.50 24.92
CA PRO A 3 -19.05 4.58 24.39
C PRO A 3 -19.16 5.35 23.05
N GLU A 4 -18.25 6.29 22.79
CA GLU A 4 -18.16 7.00 21.51
C GLU A 4 -17.67 6.09 20.37
N GLU A 5 -16.73 5.17 20.65
CA GLU A 5 -16.23 4.21 19.66
C GLU A 5 -17.32 3.22 19.24
N GLU A 6 -18.22 2.85 20.16
CA GLU A 6 -19.34 1.93 19.90
C GLU A 6 -20.44 2.59 19.06
N ASN A 7 -20.80 3.84 19.40
CA ASN A 7 -21.73 4.66 18.60
C ASN A 7 -21.23 4.90 17.17
N LEU A 8 -19.92 5.11 16.98
CA LEU A 8 -19.34 5.31 15.65
C LEU A 8 -19.29 4.03 14.82
N ARG A 9 -19.11 2.86 15.45
CA ARG A 9 -19.21 1.56 14.75
C ARG A 9 -20.62 1.29 14.26
N GLU A 10 -21.63 1.59 15.06
CA GLU A 10 -23.03 1.52 14.63
C GLU A 10 -23.34 2.54 13.53
N LEU A 11 -22.80 3.76 13.62
CA LEU A 11 -23.01 4.83 12.64
C LEU A 11 -22.48 4.48 11.23
N PHE A 12 -21.39 3.71 11.15
CA PHE A 12 -20.75 3.38 9.88
C PHE A 12 -20.95 1.91 9.44
N GLY A 13 -21.49 1.04 10.29
CA GLY A 13 -21.80 -0.36 9.93
C GLY A 13 -20.58 -1.17 9.49
N LEU A 14 -19.43 -0.96 10.14
CA LEU A 14 -18.15 -1.54 9.71
C LEU A 14 -17.72 -2.73 10.57
N ASP A 15 -17.76 -3.91 9.95
CA ASP A 15 -17.19 -5.16 10.47
C ASP A 15 -15.65 -5.24 10.38
N PHE A 16 -14.97 -4.13 10.08
CA PHE A 16 -13.51 -4.08 9.98
C PHE A 16 -12.95 -2.96 10.86
N THR A 17 -11.98 -3.33 11.68
CA THR A 17 -11.28 -2.40 12.57
C THR A 17 -10.13 -1.76 11.79
N ILE A 18 -10.27 -0.48 11.42
CA ILE A 18 -9.11 0.30 10.97
C ILE A 18 -8.36 0.75 12.23
N GLU A 19 -7.08 0.40 12.34
CA GLU A 19 -6.22 0.91 13.41
C GLU A 19 -6.11 2.44 13.34
N LYS A 20 -5.93 3.12 14.48
CA LYS A 20 -5.66 4.57 14.48
C LYS A 20 -4.35 4.88 13.76
N LEU A 21 -4.26 6.02 13.08
CA LEU A 21 -3.03 6.50 12.46
C LEU A 21 -1.99 6.84 13.53
N THR A 22 -0.86 6.12 13.54
CA THR A 22 0.28 6.35 14.47
C THR A 22 1.53 6.85 13.75
N GLY A 23 1.50 6.92 12.43
CA GLY A 23 2.64 7.25 11.57
C GLY A 23 3.22 6.05 10.85
N PRO A 24 3.87 5.10 11.55
CA PRO A 24 4.45 3.91 10.91
C PRO A 24 3.43 3.06 10.15
N ASN A 25 2.16 3.11 10.54
CA ASN A 25 1.08 2.41 9.87
C ASN A 25 0.38 3.23 8.77
N PHE A 26 0.88 4.41 8.40
CA PHE A 26 0.18 5.36 7.51
C PHE A 26 -0.36 4.70 6.25
N TRP A 27 0.40 3.83 5.58
CA TRP A 27 -0.08 3.22 4.34
C TRP A 27 -1.16 2.17 4.54
N ARG A 28 -1.05 1.36 5.60
CA ARG A 28 -2.09 0.41 5.98
C ARG A 28 -3.36 1.16 6.39
N TRP A 29 -3.18 2.24 7.16
CA TRP A 29 -4.24 3.16 7.53
C TRP A 29 -4.91 3.79 6.30
N ARG A 30 -4.14 4.38 5.39
CA ARG A 30 -4.61 5.03 4.15
C ARG A 30 -5.46 4.06 3.33
N ASN A 31 -4.98 2.83 3.13
CA ASN A 31 -5.73 1.81 2.40
C ASN A 31 -7.00 1.39 3.14
N GLY A 32 -6.95 1.26 4.47
CA GLY A 32 -8.12 0.98 5.29
C GLY A 32 -9.18 2.07 5.17
N ILE A 33 -8.78 3.34 5.22
CA ILE A 33 -9.68 4.49 5.10
C ILE A 33 -10.31 4.55 3.72
N LEU A 34 -9.54 4.40 2.64
CA LEU A 34 -10.10 4.40 1.28
C LEU A 34 -11.12 3.27 1.08
N LYS A 35 -10.81 2.05 1.53
CA LYS A 35 -11.75 0.93 1.47
C LYS A 35 -13.03 1.21 2.28
N GLY A 36 -12.89 1.85 3.44
CA GLY A 36 -14.04 2.22 4.26
C GLY A 36 -14.91 3.31 3.63
N LEU A 37 -14.30 4.36 3.09
CA LEU A 37 -15.00 5.41 2.36
C LEU A 37 -15.70 4.85 1.12
N ALA A 38 -15.05 3.95 0.36
CA ALA A 38 -15.66 3.33 -0.82
C ALA A 38 -16.88 2.47 -0.45
N ARG A 39 -16.83 1.72 0.65
CA ARG A 39 -17.98 0.96 1.16
C ARG A 39 -19.15 1.86 1.54
N LEU A 40 -18.87 3.08 1.99
CA LEU A 40 -19.87 4.10 2.33
C LEU A 40 -20.31 4.94 1.11
N GLY A 41 -19.71 4.75 -0.07
CA GLY A 41 -19.94 5.59 -1.24
C GLY A 41 -19.46 7.03 -1.06
N LEU A 42 -18.36 7.23 -0.33
CA LEU A 42 -17.80 8.54 0.06
C LEU A 42 -16.38 8.77 -0.46
N ASP A 43 -15.78 7.80 -1.15
CA ASP A 43 -14.40 7.85 -1.66
C ASP A 43 -14.19 8.95 -2.71
N ASP A 44 -15.19 9.23 -3.54
CA ASP A 44 -15.14 10.34 -4.50
C ASP A 44 -14.92 11.70 -3.83
N LEU A 45 -15.33 11.87 -2.57
CA LEU A 45 -15.13 13.14 -1.84
C LEU A 45 -13.67 13.40 -1.49
N VAL A 46 -12.81 12.38 -1.52
CA VAL A 46 -11.37 12.51 -1.26
C VAL A 46 -10.51 12.27 -2.51
N LEU A 47 -11.03 11.53 -3.50
CA LEU A 47 -10.30 11.17 -4.72
C LEU A 47 -10.60 12.08 -5.92
N SER A 48 -11.80 12.65 -6.03
CA SER A 48 -12.19 13.37 -7.25
C SER A 48 -11.45 14.71 -7.40
N ALA A 49 -10.93 14.97 -8.60
CA ALA A 49 -10.30 16.25 -8.94
C ALA A 49 -11.32 17.40 -8.99
N ASN A 50 -12.53 17.10 -9.47
CA ASN A 50 -13.60 18.05 -9.73
C ASN A 50 -14.87 17.66 -8.96
N SER A 51 -15.03 18.14 -7.73
CA SER A 51 -16.35 18.18 -7.12
C SER A 51 -17.09 19.42 -7.65
N ALA A 52 -17.56 19.39 -8.90
CA ALA A 52 -18.55 20.36 -9.33
C ALA A 52 -19.80 20.11 -8.48
N MET A 53 -20.00 20.95 -7.46
CA MET A 53 -20.93 20.66 -6.37
C MET A 53 -22.38 20.99 -6.76
N PRO A 54 -23.33 20.05 -6.58
CA PRO A 54 -24.71 20.42 -6.30
C PRO A 54 -24.75 21.11 -4.92
N HIS A 55 -25.42 22.26 -4.82
CA HIS A 55 -25.69 22.97 -3.55
C HIS A 55 -26.74 22.24 -2.67
N ASP A 56 -26.66 20.92 -2.60
CA ASP A 56 -27.63 20.07 -1.90
C ASP A 56 -27.20 19.86 -0.44
N GLU A 57 -28.16 19.86 0.49
CA GLU A 57 -27.95 19.52 1.89
C GLU A 57 -27.43 18.07 2.05
N ASP A 58 -27.80 17.17 1.13
CA ASP A 58 -27.24 15.81 1.07
C ASP A 58 -25.72 15.82 0.85
N PHE A 59 -25.22 16.76 0.02
CA PHE A 59 -23.78 16.88 -0.23
C PHE A 59 -23.01 17.35 1.02
N LYS A 60 -23.55 18.33 1.76
CA LYS A 60 -22.95 18.78 3.03
C LYS A 60 -22.91 17.64 4.05
N LEU A 61 -23.98 16.84 4.14
CA LEU A 61 -24.04 15.70 5.04
C LEU A 61 -22.99 14.64 4.67
N LYS A 62 -22.83 14.33 3.38
CA LYS A 62 -21.81 13.39 2.89
C LYS A 62 -20.39 13.87 3.17
N LYS A 63 -20.09 15.17 2.96
CA LYS A 63 -18.80 15.77 3.36
C LYS A 63 -18.53 15.60 4.85
N LYS A 64 -19.50 15.92 5.69
CA LYS A 64 -19.41 15.78 7.15
C LYS A 64 -19.14 14.33 7.55
N ARG A 65 -19.86 13.37 6.97
CA ARG A 65 -19.64 11.94 7.22
C ARG A 65 -18.24 11.48 6.82
N ALA A 66 -17.77 11.87 5.63
CA ALA A 66 -16.44 11.50 5.17
C ALA A 66 -15.33 12.11 6.05
N ALA A 67 -15.45 13.38 6.42
CA ALA A 67 -14.48 14.06 7.28
C ALA A 67 -14.43 13.41 8.67
N LEU A 68 -15.60 13.22 9.30
CA LEU A 68 -15.70 12.53 10.60
C LEU A 68 -15.11 11.12 10.53
N PHE A 69 -15.39 10.39 9.44
CA PHE A 69 -14.83 9.05 9.23
C PHE A 69 -13.30 9.04 9.25
N ILE A 70 -12.65 10.02 8.62
CA ILE A 70 -11.19 10.15 8.65
C ILE A 70 -10.73 10.52 10.07
N MET A 71 -11.35 11.53 10.67
CA MET A 71 -10.98 12.08 11.99
C MET A 71 -11.02 11.04 13.10
N VAL A 72 -12.07 10.20 13.12
CA VAL A 72 -12.21 9.15 14.15
C VAL A 72 -11.20 8.03 14.00
N HIS A 73 -10.41 8.01 12.93
CA HIS A 73 -9.30 7.07 12.76
C HIS A 73 -7.92 7.73 12.93
N LEU A 74 -7.87 8.98 13.40
CA LEU A 74 -6.63 9.61 13.85
C LEU A 74 -6.39 9.27 15.33
N ASP A 75 -5.13 9.03 15.69
CA ASP A 75 -4.73 9.04 17.09
C ASP A 75 -4.73 10.47 17.64
N ARG A 76 -4.39 10.62 18.92
CA ARG A 76 -4.42 11.93 19.58
C ARG A 76 -3.45 12.93 18.93
N GLU A 77 -2.24 12.50 18.59
CA GLU A 77 -1.21 13.37 18.02
C GLU A 77 -1.60 13.85 16.62
N ASN A 78 -2.01 12.93 15.75
CA ASN A 78 -2.42 13.25 14.39
C ASN A 78 -3.75 14.01 14.37
N GLY A 79 -4.67 13.72 15.31
CA GLY A 79 -5.88 14.50 15.51
C GLY A 79 -5.55 15.97 15.79
N SER A 80 -4.66 16.25 16.75
CA SER A 80 -4.22 17.62 17.04
C SER A 80 -3.41 18.26 15.91
N ARG A 81 -2.73 17.47 15.07
CA ARG A 81 -1.92 17.97 13.94
C ARG A 81 -2.77 18.39 12.75
N PHE A 82 -3.80 17.62 12.41
CA PHE A 82 -4.54 17.79 11.16
C PHE A 82 -5.95 18.35 11.33
N VAL A 83 -6.50 18.32 12.55
CA VAL A 83 -7.85 18.84 12.84
C VAL A 83 -7.71 20.14 13.64
N GLU A 84 -7.63 21.26 12.94
CA GLU A 84 -7.54 22.59 13.57
C GLU A 84 -8.90 23.07 14.13
N GLU A 85 -10.00 22.79 13.41
CA GLU A 85 -11.36 23.24 13.78
C GLU A 85 -12.38 22.10 13.73
N LEU A 86 -13.02 21.81 14.88
CA LEU A 86 -14.02 20.74 15.02
C LEU A 86 -15.31 20.94 14.19
N GLY A 87 -15.48 22.11 13.54
CA GLY A 87 -16.63 22.47 12.73
C GLY A 87 -16.38 22.50 11.22
N ARG A 88 -15.12 22.40 10.77
CA ARG A 88 -14.75 22.46 9.35
C ARG A 88 -14.68 21.04 8.77
N PHE A 89 -15.64 20.70 7.91
CA PHE A 89 -15.74 19.37 7.31
C PHE A 89 -15.30 19.37 5.84
N GLU A 90 -13.98 19.46 5.63
CA GLU A 90 -13.35 19.42 4.32
C GLU A 90 -12.57 18.11 4.15
N PRO A 91 -13.23 16.98 3.82
CA PRO A 91 -12.58 15.67 3.79
C PRO A 91 -11.44 15.60 2.77
N LYS A 92 -11.55 16.32 1.65
CA LYS A 92 -10.53 16.35 0.59
C LYS A 92 -9.26 17.05 1.06
N GLU A 93 -9.39 18.21 1.69
CA GLU A 93 -8.27 18.98 2.23
C GLU A 93 -7.59 18.19 3.35
N LEU A 94 -8.37 17.70 4.31
CA LEU A 94 -7.86 16.84 5.39
C LEU A 94 -7.10 15.62 4.85
N TRP A 95 -7.68 14.93 3.86
CA TRP A 95 -7.04 13.78 3.23
C TRP A 95 -5.72 14.15 2.52
N ALA A 96 -5.73 15.26 1.79
CA ALA A 96 -4.56 15.77 1.07
C ALA A 96 -3.45 16.16 2.04
N ASP A 97 -3.76 16.84 3.14
CA ASP A 97 -2.79 17.29 4.14
C ASP A 97 -2.12 16.11 4.85
N ILE A 98 -2.91 15.11 5.25
CA ILE A 98 -2.37 13.87 5.84
C ILE A 98 -1.47 13.16 4.82
N CYS A 99 -1.94 13.00 3.58
CA CYS A 99 -1.14 12.35 2.53
C CYS A 99 0.15 13.11 2.23
N ALA A 100 0.11 14.43 2.16
CA ALA A 100 1.26 15.28 1.91
C ALA A 100 2.29 15.19 3.05
N TYR A 101 1.82 15.15 4.31
CA TYR A 101 2.70 15.02 5.47
C TYR A 101 3.51 13.72 5.43
N TYR A 102 2.86 12.58 5.15
CA TYR A 102 3.54 11.28 5.10
C TYR A 102 4.25 11.00 3.77
N ALA A 103 3.90 11.72 2.70
CA ALA A 103 4.66 11.76 1.46
C ALA A 103 5.79 12.79 1.48
N SER A 104 5.94 13.56 2.57
CA SER A 104 7.02 14.54 2.71
C SER A 104 8.38 13.83 2.72
N PRO A 105 9.41 14.41 2.07
CA PRO A 105 10.73 13.81 2.00
C PRO A 105 11.46 13.96 3.33
N THR A 106 11.07 13.15 4.32
CA THR A 106 11.71 13.06 5.63
C THR A 106 12.36 11.70 5.82
N ARG A 107 13.43 11.63 6.62
CA ARG A 107 14.09 10.35 6.95
C ARG A 107 13.18 9.39 7.69
N ALA A 108 12.27 9.90 8.54
CA ALA A 108 11.29 9.09 9.26
C ALA A 108 10.34 8.38 8.27
N ASN A 109 9.74 9.12 7.35
CA ASN A 109 8.86 8.56 6.32
C ASN A 109 9.59 7.54 5.43
N ALA A 110 10.86 7.82 5.06
CA ALA A 110 11.69 6.89 4.31
C ALA A 110 11.97 5.60 5.11
N PHE A 111 12.26 5.72 6.41
CA PHE A 111 12.53 4.57 7.28
C PHE A 111 11.30 3.66 7.46
N ASP A 112 10.11 4.24 7.63
CA ASP A 112 8.87 3.48 7.74
C ASP A 112 8.58 2.69 6.45
N LEU A 113 8.88 3.27 5.29
CA LEU A 113 8.78 2.58 4.01
C LEU A 113 9.81 1.47 3.83
N ILE A 114 11.04 1.68 4.28
CA ILE A 114 12.07 0.63 4.31
C ILE A 114 11.61 -0.54 5.20
N ARG A 115 11.10 -0.26 6.40
CA ARG A 115 10.53 -1.29 7.29
C ARG A 115 9.39 -2.05 6.63
N ARG A 116 8.53 -1.37 5.87
CA ARG A 116 7.43 -2.02 5.16
C ARG A 116 7.93 -2.91 4.04
N LEU A 117 8.86 -2.44 3.20
CA LEU A 117 9.49 -3.27 2.18
C LEU A 117 10.19 -4.49 2.79
N ASP A 118 10.82 -4.33 3.97
CA ASP A 118 11.41 -5.43 4.72
C ASP A 118 10.36 -6.40 5.31
N ALA A 119 9.13 -5.97 5.53
CA ALA A 119 8.06 -6.86 6.01
C ALA A 119 7.46 -7.73 4.91
N ILE A 120 7.57 -7.33 3.62
CA ILE A 120 7.00 -8.08 2.50
C ILE A 120 7.67 -9.46 2.40
N ARG A 121 6.84 -10.50 2.27
CA ARG A 121 7.25 -11.89 2.10
C ARG A 121 6.74 -12.41 0.76
N PHE A 122 7.61 -13.09 0.01
CA PHE A 122 7.25 -13.74 -1.26
C PHE A 122 6.84 -15.18 -0.97
N VAL A 123 5.60 -15.36 -0.49
CA VAL A 123 5.05 -16.67 -0.12
C VAL A 123 4.42 -17.33 -1.33
N GLU A 124 4.59 -18.65 -1.46
CA GLU A 124 3.95 -19.47 -2.47
C GLU A 124 2.44 -19.24 -2.52
N GLY A 125 1.89 -19.03 -3.72
CA GLY A 125 0.46 -18.79 -3.93
C GLY A 125 -0.01 -17.34 -3.73
N SER A 126 0.82 -16.43 -3.18
CA SER A 126 0.50 -14.99 -3.06
C SER A 126 1.59 -14.06 -3.62
N ILE A 127 2.55 -14.61 -4.36
CA ILE A 127 3.71 -13.87 -4.89
C ILE A 127 3.30 -12.64 -5.70
N GLN A 128 2.23 -12.73 -6.50
CA GLN A 128 1.74 -11.62 -7.32
C GLN A 128 1.25 -10.43 -6.48
N GLU A 129 0.60 -10.69 -5.34
CA GLU A 129 0.16 -9.67 -4.38
C GLU A 129 1.39 -9.01 -3.75
N SER A 130 2.37 -9.81 -3.34
CA SER A 130 3.64 -9.32 -2.78
C SER A 130 4.41 -8.43 -3.77
N ILE A 131 4.46 -8.79 -5.05
CA ILE A 131 5.11 -7.96 -6.08
C ILE A 131 4.40 -6.61 -6.23
N THR A 132 3.06 -6.62 -6.26
CA THR A 132 2.25 -5.40 -6.38
C THR A 132 2.48 -4.49 -5.18
N GLU A 133 2.39 -5.04 -3.97
CA GLU A 133 2.64 -4.27 -2.74
C GLU A 133 4.08 -3.72 -2.69
N PHE A 134 5.07 -4.50 -3.14
CA PHE A 134 6.46 -4.07 -3.19
C PHE A 134 6.64 -2.89 -4.14
N ARG A 135 6.09 -2.99 -5.36
CA ARG A 135 6.17 -1.92 -6.37
C ARG A 135 5.56 -0.62 -5.87
N ASP A 136 4.37 -0.69 -5.29
CA ASP A 136 3.67 0.49 -4.76
C ASP A 136 4.45 1.15 -3.64
N THR A 137 4.95 0.33 -2.70
CA THR A 137 5.73 0.82 -1.55
C THR A 137 7.07 1.41 -1.99
N PHE A 138 7.73 0.79 -2.97
CA PHE A 138 9.02 1.25 -3.48
C PHE A 138 8.92 2.53 -4.32
N SER A 139 7.91 2.64 -5.17
CA SER A 139 7.64 3.85 -5.97
C SER A 139 7.55 5.10 -5.09
N LEU A 140 6.90 4.93 -3.94
CA LEU A 140 6.77 5.96 -2.95
C LEU A 140 8.06 6.19 -2.15
N LEU A 141 8.79 5.13 -1.77
CA LEU A 141 10.11 5.29 -1.13
C LEU A 141 11.00 6.16 -2.01
N ARG A 142 11.02 5.91 -3.33
CA ARG A 142 11.74 6.73 -4.31
C ARG A 142 11.29 8.19 -4.34
N GLN A 143 10.04 8.51 -4.00
CA GLN A 143 9.57 9.89 -3.94
C GLN A 143 10.04 10.59 -2.66
N VAL A 144 9.88 9.93 -1.52
CA VAL A 144 10.24 10.52 -0.22
C VAL A 144 11.75 10.53 0.04
N SER A 145 12.52 9.71 -0.67
CA SER A 145 13.95 9.55 -0.43
C SER A 145 14.87 10.21 -1.46
N ARG A 146 14.33 10.99 -2.40
CA ARG A 146 15.11 11.59 -3.51
C ARG A 146 16.30 12.43 -3.04
N SER A 147 16.18 13.06 -1.87
CA SER A 147 17.19 13.92 -1.27
C SER A 147 18.17 13.16 -0.36
N PHE A 148 17.97 11.86 -0.11
CA PHE A 148 18.73 11.09 0.88
C PHE A 148 19.42 9.85 0.31
N PHE A 149 18.82 9.20 -0.67
CA PHE A 149 19.36 7.98 -1.28
C PHE A 149 19.61 8.19 -2.76
N ASP A 150 20.76 7.71 -3.21
CA ASP A 150 21.01 7.53 -4.64
C ASP A 150 20.00 6.51 -5.21
N PRO A 151 19.19 6.89 -6.21
CA PRO A 151 18.14 6.03 -6.74
C PRO A 151 18.65 4.67 -7.24
N LYS A 152 19.84 4.62 -7.83
CA LYS A 152 20.41 3.40 -8.39
C LYS A 152 20.91 2.45 -7.31
N THR A 153 21.60 2.98 -6.32
CA THR A 153 22.01 2.22 -5.13
C THR A 153 20.79 1.61 -4.44
N LEU A 154 19.70 2.39 -4.33
CA LEU A 154 18.46 1.92 -3.74
C LEU A 154 17.81 0.81 -4.56
N GLU A 155 17.71 0.93 -5.89
CA GLU A 155 17.19 -0.13 -6.77
C GLU A 155 18.01 -1.43 -6.64
N VAL A 156 19.34 -1.34 -6.69
CA VAL A 156 20.24 -2.49 -6.57
C VAL A 156 20.06 -3.18 -5.21
N HIS A 157 20.02 -2.40 -4.13
CA HIS A 157 19.82 -2.93 -2.78
C HIS A 157 18.55 -3.78 -2.70
N TRP A 158 17.43 -3.27 -3.21
CA TRP A 158 16.16 -3.97 -3.15
C TRP A 158 16.07 -5.17 -4.09
N ILE A 159 16.74 -5.15 -5.24
CA ILE A 159 16.85 -6.35 -6.10
C ILE A 159 17.58 -7.47 -5.36
N VAL A 160 18.74 -7.17 -4.77
CA VAL A 160 19.51 -8.15 -3.99
C VAL A 160 18.67 -8.68 -2.83
N PHE A 161 17.97 -7.79 -2.14
CA PHE A 161 17.11 -8.13 -1.02
C PHE A 161 15.96 -9.06 -1.41
N ILE A 162 15.22 -8.76 -2.48
CA ILE A 162 14.13 -9.62 -2.95
C ILE A 162 14.67 -11.01 -3.28
N ARG A 163 15.79 -11.09 -4.02
CA ARG A 163 16.40 -12.38 -4.40
C ARG A 163 16.73 -13.26 -3.22
N MET A 164 17.26 -12.70 -2.14
CA MET A 164 17.57 -13.47 -0.91
C MET A 164 16.31 -14.05 -0.24
N ARG A 165 15.12 -13.59 -0.62
CA ARG A 165 13.84 -13.97 -0.02
C ARG A 165 12.88 -14.64 -0.99
N LEU A 166 13.29 -14.83 -2.25
CA LEU A 166 12.50 -15.58 -3.19
C LEU A 166 12.51 -17.07 -2.81
N PRO A 167 11.38 -17.78 -3.01
CA PRO A 167 11.37 -19.23 -3.01
C PRO A 167 12.45 -19.80 -3.94
N VAL A 168 13.05 -20.94 -3.58
CA VAL A 168 14.14 -21.58 -4.36
C VAL A 168 13.75 -21.77 -5.83
N CYS A 169 12.48 -22.06 -6.08
CA CYS A 169 11.91 -22.24 -7.41
C CYS A 169 11.82 -20.97 -8.28
N LEU A 170 12.20 -19.80 -7.74
CA LEU A 170 12.37 -18.52 -8.44
C LEU A 170 13.80 -17.96 -8.29
N SER A 171 14.75 -18.73 -7.76
CA SER A 171 16.11 -18.23 -7.46
C SER A 171 16.87 -17.73 -8.69
N ASP A 172 16.51 -18.25 -9.86
CA ASP A 172 17.18 -17.94 -11.12
C ASP A 172 16.73 -16.62 -11.75
N VAL A 173 15.58 -16.08 -11.33
CA VAL A 173 15.04 -14.80 -11.85
C VAL A 173 16.04 -13.66 -11.65
N GLY A 174 16.24 -12.85 -12.69
CA GLY A 174 17.16 -11.71 -12.68
C GLY A 174 18.65 -12.07 -12.55
N SER A 175 19.04 -13.35 -12.63
CA SER A 175 20.45 -13.77 -12.51
C SER A 175 21.33 -13.25 -13.64
N SER A 176 20.75 -13.06 -14.82
CA SER A 176 21.41 -12.40 -15.96
C SER A 176 21.60 -10.89 -15.73
N MET A 177 20.63 -10.22 -15.09
CA MET A 177 20.70 -8.77 -14.82
C MET A 177 21.87 -8.40 -13.90
N ILE A 178 22.16 -9.24 -12.89
CA ILE A 178 23.28 -9.01 -11.95
C ILE A 178 24.63 -9.37 -12.60
N LYS A 179 24.69 -10.46 -13.38
CA LYS A 179 25.93 -10.91 -14.04
C LYS A 179 26.47 -9.94 -15.09
N ARG A 180 25.61 -9.10 -15.68
CA ARG A 180 26.01 -8.13 -16.73
C ARG A 180 26.91 -7.01 -16.21
N ASN A 181 27.09 -6.86 -14.90
CA ASN A 181 28.02 -5.90 -14.26
C ASN A 181 27.87 -4.43 -14.72
N GLN A 182 26.75 -4.09 -15.36
CA GLN A 182 26.41 -2.75 -15.80
C GLN A 182 25.31 -2.22 -14.88
N LEU A 183 25.71 -1.56 -13.80
CA LEU A 183 24.80 -0.88 -12.86
C LEU A 183 23.82 0.08 -13.56
N ALA A 184 24.21 0.60 -14.73
CA ALA A 184 23.38 1.46 -15.57
C ALA A 184 22.09 0.78 -16.06
N ASP A 185 22.15 -0.52 -16.33
CA ASP A 185 21.02 -1.30 -16.89
C ASP A 185 20.15 -1.95 -15.82
N ILE A 186 20.59 -1.93 -14.56
CA ILE A 186 19.85 -2.51 -13.45
C ILE A 186 18.65 -1.59 -13.14
N SER A 187 17.45 -2.17 -13.24
CA SER A 187 16.18 -1.53 -12.90
C SER A 187 15.34 -2.50 -12.09
N LEU A 188 14.85 -2.04 -10.94
CA LEU A 188 13.95 -2.83 -10.12
C LEU A 188 12.65 -3.15 -10.88
N ASP A 189 12.13 -2.20 -11.66
CA ASP A 189 10.89 -2.42 -12.41
C ASP A 189 11.05 -3.55 -13.43
N ASN A 190 12.18 -3.59 -14.14
CA ASN A 190 12.50 -4.69 -15.06
C ASN A 190 12.65 -6.02 -14.32
N PHE A 191 13.32 -6.02 -13.16
CA PHE A 191 13.44 -7.22 -12.33
C PHE A 191 12.09 -7.74 -11.85
N LEU A 192 11.20 -6.86 -11.37
CA LEU A 192 9.86 -7.23 -10.94
C LEU A 192 9.00 -7.71 -12.12
N LEU A 193 9.17 -7.15 -13.33
CA LEU A 193 8.51 -7.63 -14.55
C LEU A 193 8.97 -9.04 -14.94
N GLU A 194 10.27 -9.34 -14.87
CA GLU A 194 10.79 -10.69 -15.10
C GLU A 194 10.21 -11.68 -14.08
N LEU A 195 10.16 -11.28 -12.81
CA LEU A 195 9.60 -12.08 -11.73
C LEU A 195 8.11 -12.38 -11.94
N GLU A 196 7.30 -11.37 -12.29
CA GLU A 196 5.89 -11.57 -12.65
C GLU A 196 5.73 -12.50 -13.85
N GLY A 197 6.56 -12.33 -14.88
CA GLY A 197 6.55 -13.16 -16.07
C GLY A 197 6.76 -14.64 -15.73
N GLU A 198 7.73 -14.91 -14.85
CA GLU A 198 8.05 -16.26 -14.39
C GLU A 198 6.94 -16.84 -13.49
N VAL A 199 6.40 -16.06 -12.55
CA VAL A 199 5.26 -16.49 -11.72
C VAL A 199 4.08 -16.89 -12.60
N ARG A 200 3.70 -16.04 -13.56
CA ARG A 200 2.59 -16.34 -14.49
C ARG A 200 2.88 -17.54 -15.38
N ARG A 201 4.14 -17.77 -15.75
CA ARG A 201 4.55 -18.97 -16.53
C ARG A 201 4.32 -20.24 -15.70
N GLN A 202 4.72 -20.24 -14.43
CA GLN A 202 4.50 -21.37 -13.53
C GLN A 202 3.01 -21.60 -13.25
N GLU A 203 2.22 -20.54 -13.07
CA GLU A 203 0.76 -20.63 -12.92
C GLU A 203 0.08 -21.30 -14.11
N ARG A 204 0.45 -20.90 -15.34
CA ARG A 204 -0.07 -21.51 -16.58
C ARG A 204 0.36 -22.97 -16.72
N GLY A 205 1.60 -23.30 -16.39
CA GLY A 205 2.09 -24.69 -16.41
C GLY A 205 1.29 -25.60 -15.48
N HIS A 206 0.97 -25.11 -14.28
CA HIS A 206 0.15 -25.83 -13.31
C HIS A 206 -1.29 -26.05 -13.81
N GLN A 207 -1.92 -25.03 -14.40
CA GLN A 207 -3.29 -25.14 -14.96
C GLN A 207 -3.39 -26.13 -16.12
N LEU A 208 -2.31 -26.32 -16.88
CA LEU A 208 -2.25 -27.23 -18.03
C LEU A 208 -1.82 -28.66 -17.67
N GLY A 209 -1.63 -28.97 -16.38
CA GLY A 209 -1.16 -30.29 -15.93
C GLY A 209 0.28 -30.62 -16.36
N LEU A 210 1.03 -29.64 -16.86
CA LEU A 210 2.42 -29.80 -17.24
C LEU A 210 3.26 -29.73 -15.96
N ALA A 211 3.83 -30.86 -15.55
CA ALA A 211 4.76 -30.90 -14.42
C ALA A 211 5.97 -29.99 -14.73
N PRO A 212 6.17 -28.87 -14.02
CA PRO A 212 7.38 -28.09 -14.13
C PRO A 212 8.51 -28.81 -13.38
N ALA A 213 9.75 -28.64 -13.83
CA ALA A 213 10.92 -29.17 -13.13
C ALA A 213 11.08 -28.61 -11.70
N VAL A 214 10.46 -27.46 -11.38
CA VAL A 214 10.46 -26.84 -10.05
C VAL A 214 9.14 -26.05 -9.85
N GLN A 215 8.40 -26.27 -8.76
CA GLN A 215 7.07 -25.66 -8.50
C GLN A 215 7.07 -24.78 -7.25
N CYS A 216 6.64 -23.51 -7.39
CA CYS A 216 6.33 -22.61 -6.27
C CYS A 216 4.82 -22.48 -5.96
N ILE A 217 3.96 -23.25 -6.64
CA ILE A 217 2.52 -23.03 -6.62
C ILE A 217 1.85 -24.33 -6.20
N ARG A 218 1.76 -24.53 -4.88
CA ARG A 218 0.85 -25.52 -4.29
C ARG A 218 -0.37 -24.78 -3.75
N LYS A 219 -1.49 -24.84 -4.47
CA LYS A 219 -2.79 -24.79 -3.79
C LYS A 219 -3.08 -26.21 -3.35
N THR A 220 -3.04 -26.47 -2.04
CA THR A 220 -3.58 -27.72 -1.49
C THR A 220 -5.05 -27.81 -1.88
N ALA A 221 -5.41 -28.86 -2.63
CA ALA A 221 -6.80 -29.20 -2.88
C ALA A 221 -7.51 -29.44 -1.53
N PRO A 222 -8.80 -29.06 -1.39
CA PRO A 222 -9.55 -29.41 -0.20
C PRO A 222 -9.65 -30.94 -0.14
N GLN A 223 -9.12 -31.51 0.95
CA GLN A 223 -9.35 -32.91 1.27
C GLN A 223 -10.85 -33.09 1.54
N SER A 224 -11.43 -34.05 0.82
CA SER A 224 -12.84 -34.44 0.88
C SER A 224 -13.17 -35.15 2.19
#